data_AF-A0A7X9NNB9-F1
#
_entry.id   AF-A0A7X9NNB9-F1
#
_cell.length_a   1.000
_cell.length_b   1.000
_cell.length_c   1.000
_cell.angle_alpha   90.00
_cell.angle_beta   90.00
_cell.angle_gamma   90.00
#
_symmetry.space_group_name_H-M   'P 1'
#
loop_
_entity.id
_entity.type
_entity.pdbx_description
1 polymer ?
#
loop_
_entity_poly.entity_id
_entity_poly.type
_entity_poly.pdbx_seq_one_letter_code
_entity_poly.pdbx_strand_id
1 'polypeptide(L)'
;MTQRLIQKMDAGILSQQALRMMDLALARLEPEISEALAENIESYLAFSDKENILEIINAMDEEELSQALDAMSDDDVADILTAMIDDLSNEDYGMYNYIFKIHPKGFGRQVYRIIQMAGNQSLEDLLVTFLDSMKFDFTHLYRFEVDGLSYERSEEYMDVLSELGSETTLDSLVLEENEVFEAIYDFDADWRFVFKVQKMEEIKDEQDYWPTKVVKETGYIEQYPND
;
A
#
# COMPACT_ATOMS: atom_id res chain seq x y z
N MET A 1 -10.97 9.67 8.88
CA MET A 1 -11.62 9.18 7.64
C MET A 1 -11.34 10.16 6.52
N THR A 2 -10.39 9.83 5.66
CA THR A 2 -9.94 10.63 4.52
C THR A 2 -10.97 10.60 3.39
N GLN A 3 -11.00 11.65 2.57
CA GLN A 3 -12.02 11.91 1.55
C GLN A 3 -12.10 10.84 0.45
N ARG A 4 -11.04 10.01 0.32
CA ARG A 4 -10.96 8.84 -0.57
C ARG A 4 -11.59 7.56 -0.02
N LEU A 5 -11.62 7.36 1.31
CA LEU A 5 -12.38 6.26 1.91
C LEU A 5 -13.86 6.36 1.54
N ILE A 6 -14.38 7.60 1.50
CA ILE A 6 -15.74 7.90 1.07
C ILE A 6 -15.93 7.63 -0.43
N GLN A 7 -14.92 7.89 -1.26
CA GLN A 7 -14.99 7.57 -2.70
C GLN A 7 -14.90 6.06 -2.99
N LYS A 8 -14.09 5.30 -2.23
CA LYS A 8 -14.07 3.83 -2.31
C LYS A 8 -15.42 3.25 -1.86
N MET A 9 -16.03 3.78 -0.82
CA MET A 9 -17.39 3.39 -0.44
C MET A 9 -18.46 3.74 -1.50
N ASP A 10 -18.39 4.94 -2.08
CA ASP A 10 -19.34 5.41 -3.10
C ASP A 10 -19.20 4.63 -4.43
N ALA A 11 -18.00 4.08 -4.70
CA ALA A 11 -17.73 3.19 -5.83
C ALA A 11 -18.18 1.73 -5.59
N GLY A 12 -18.70 1.40 -4.41
CA GLY A 12 -19.11 0.05 -4.03
C GLY A 12 -17.94 -0.87 -3.65
N ILE A 13 -16.75 -0.30 -3.46
CA ILE A 13 -15.47 -1.01 -3.31
C ILE A 13 -15.24 -1.48 -1.88
N LEU A 14 -15.77 -0.74 -0.91
CA LEU A 14 -15.70 -1.09 0.51
C LEU A 14 -16.99 -0.69 1.19
N SER A 15 -17.62 -1.64 1.88
CA SER A 15 -18.67 -1.26 2.82
C SER A 15 -18.04 -0.51 4.00
N GLN A 16 -18.81 0.41 4.58
CA GLN A 16 -18.45 1.03 5.87
C GLN A 16 -18.20 0.00 6.98
N GLN A 17 -18.72 -1.22 6.85
CA GLN A 17 -18.52 -2.32 7.77
C GLN A 17 -17.14 -2.99 7.58
N ALA A 18 -16.67 -3.17 6.34
CA ALA A 18 -15.34 -3.74 6.05
C ALA A 18 -14.19 -2.84 6.54
N LEU A 19 -14.36 -1.53 6.49
CA LEU A 19 -13.38 -0.59 7.05
C LEU A 19 -13.35 -0.61 8.58
N ARG A 20 -14.52 -0.76 9.22
CA ARG A 20 -14.62 -0.93 10.68
C ARG A 20 -14.03 -2.26 11.14
N MET A 21 -14.19 -3.33 10.36
CA MET A 21 -13.50 -4.61 10.57
C MET A 21 -12.00 -4.44 10.58
N MET A 22 -11.43 -3.75 9.59
CA MET A 22 -9.99 -3.50 9.54
C MET A 22 -9.52 -2.70 10.76
N ASP A 23 -10.24 -1.63 11.13
CA ASP A 23 -9.91 -0.84 12.32
C ASP A 23 -9.97 -1.69 13.61
N LEU A 24 -10.96 -2.58 13.76
CA LEU A 24 -11.13 -3.47 14.91
C LEU A 24 -10.09 -4.61 14.93
N ALA A 25 -9.77 -5.20 13.77
CA ALA A 25 -8.77 -6.26 13.64
C ALA A 25 -7.35 -5.71 13.88
N LEU A 26 -7.05 -4.51 13.38
CA LEU A 26 -5.80 -3.80 13.68
C LEU A 26 -5.70 -3.45 15.17
N ALA A 27 -6.80 -3.03 15.80
CA ALA A 27 -6.84 -2.76 17.25
C ALA A 27 -6.66 -4.02 18.11
N ARG A 28 -7.02 -5.20 17.60
CA ARG A 28 -6.84 -6.50 18.27
C ARG A 28 -5.40 -7.04 18.18
N LEU A 29 -4.70 -6.76 17.08
CA LEU A 29 -3.30 -7.14 16.91
C LEU A 29 -2.36 -6.35 17.85
N GLU A 30 -2.83 -5.29 18.51
CA GLU A 30 -2.22 -4.75 19.73
C GLU A 30 -2.75 -5.48 21.00
N PRO A 31 -1.90 -5.80 21.99
CA PRO A 31 -2.02 -7.03 22.76
C PRO A 31 -3.15 -6.99 23.80
N GLU A 32 -4.08 -7.94 23.76
CA GLU A 32 -4.49 -8.84 24.86
C GLU A 32 -5.94 -9.43 24.76
N ILE A 33 -6.01 -10.78 24.80
CA ILE A 33 -6.92 -11.66 25.58
C ILE A 33 -8.36 -11.97 25.07
N SER A 34 -8.64 -13.24 24.72
CA SER A 34 -9.40 -14.24 25.53
C SER A 34 -10.06 -15.38 24.69
N GLU A 35 -10.08 -16.58 25.26
CA GLU A 35 -10.16 -17.91 24.61
C GLU A 35 -11.56 -18.59 24.68
N ALA A 36 -12.67 -17.85 24.66
CA ALA A 36 -13.97 -18.43 25.08
C ALA A 36 -15.00 -18.74 23.98
N LEU A 37 -14.71 -18.57 22.69
CA LEU A 37 -15.73 -18.74 21.63
C LEU A 37 -15.24 -19.44 20.35
N ALA A 38 -14.13 -20.18 20.42
CA ALA A 38 -13.55 -20.91 19.28
C ALA A 38 -14.43 -22.05 18.74
N GLU A 39 -15.34 -22.61 19.55
CA GLU A 39 -16.08 -23.82 19.15
C GLU A 39 -17.26 -23.58 18.18
N ASN A 40 -17.72 -22.33 17.97
CA ASN A 40 -18.88 -22.07 17.10
C ASN A 40 -18.52 -21.57 15.69
N ILE A 41 -17.30 -21.07 15.46
CA ILE A 41 -16.95 -20.36 14.21
C ILE A 41 -16.18 -21.25 13.22
N GLU A 42 -15.45 -22.29 13.68
CA GLU A 42 -14.88 -23.31 12.77
C GLU A 42 -15.94 -23.96 11.87
N SER A 43 -17.19 -24.06 12.35
CA SER A 43 -18.32 -24.57 11.56
C SER A 43 -18.70 -23.66 10.38
N TYR A 44 -18.42 -22.36 10.43
CA TYR A 44 -18.79 -21.40 9.40
C TYR A 44 -17.68 -21.23 8.36
N LEU A 45 -16.41 -21.20 8.78
CA LEU A 45 -15.24 -21.04 7.90
C LEU A 45 -14.88 -22.33 7.15
N ALA A 46 -15.29 -23.51 7.64
CA ALA A 46 -15.03 -24.79 6.98
C ALA A 46 -15.73 -24.96 5.60
N PHE A 47 -16.60 -24.03 5.19
CA PHE A 47 -17.46 -24.19 4.01
C PHE A 47 -17.63 -22.95 3.11
N SER A 48 -16.94 -21.82 3.33
CA SER A 48 -17.22 -20.58 2.59
C SER A 48 -16.10 -20.14 1.63
N ASP A 49 -16.40 -20.07 0.33
CA ASP A 49 -15.59 -19.35 -0.69
C ASP A 49 -15.37 -17.86 -0.29
N LYS A 50 -14.26 -17.23 -0.72
CA LYS A 50 -13.90 -15.81 -0.41
C LYS A 50 -15.07 -14.83 -0.57
N GLU A 51 -15.91 -15.03 -1.58
CA GLU A 51 -17.09 -14.21 -1.91
C GLU A 51 -18.18 -14.24 -0.81
N ASN A 52 -18.27 -15.32 -0.02
CA ASN A 52 -19.24 -15.45 1.07
C ASN A 52 -18.79 -14.73 2.35
N ILE A 53 -17.49 -14.51 2.57
CA ILE A 53 -16.98 -13.93 3.81
C ILE A 53 -17.40 -12.45 3.92
N LEU A 54 -17.34 -11.70 2.82
CA LEU A 54 -17.76 -10.29 2.77
C LEU A 54 -19.27 -10.10 2.88
N GLU A 55 -20.06 -11.02 2.30
CA GLU A 55 -21.52 -11.01 2.48
C GLU A 55 -21.91 -11.24 3.96
N ILE A 56 -21.21 -12.15 4.64
CA ILE A 56 -21.40 -12.42 6.06
C ILE A 56 -21.03 -11.18 6.90
N ILE A 57 -19.87 -10.57 6.64
CA ILE A 57 -19.40 -9.34 7.31
C ILE A 57 -20.41 -8.19 7.15
N ASN A 58 -20.94 -8.00 5.94
CA ASN A 58 -21.92 -6.94 5.65
C ASN A 58 -23.27 -7.17 6.35
N ALA A 59 -23.59 -8.42 6.72
CA ALA A 59 -24.80 -8.78 7.44
C ALA A 59 -24.67 -8.59 8.97
N MET A 60 -23.46 -8.44 9.49
CA MET A 60 -23.18 -8.30 10.93
C MET A 60 -23.21 -6.84 11.39
N ASP A 61 -23.70 -6.62 12.61
CA ASP A 61 -23.55 -5.33 13.28
C ASP A 61 -22.19 -5.21 14.01
N GLU A 62 -21.88 -4.00 14.48
CA GLU A 62 -20.58 -3.68 15.07
C GLU A 62 -20.25 -4.49 16.33
N GLU A 63 -21.27 -4.86 17.11
CA GLU A 63 -21.11 -5.64 18.33
C GLU A 63 -20.89 -7.12 17.98
N GLU A 64 -21.64 -7.66 17.03
CA GLU A 64 -21.46 -9.03 16.51
C GLU A 64 -20.08 -9.23 15.88
N LEU A 65 -19.60 -8.20 15.22
CA LEU A 65 -18.36 -8.21 14.46
C LEU A 65 -17.12 -8.09 15.36
N SER A 66 -17.19 -7.24 16.39
CA SER A 66 -16.18 -7.21 17.46
C SER A 66 -16.11 -8.55 18.18
N GLN A 67 -17.26 -9.15 18.52
CA GLN A 67 -17.30 -10.45 19.21
C GLN A 67 -16.75 -11.59 18.35
N ALA A 68 -16.97 -11.55 17.04
CA ALA A 68 -16.41 -12.54 16.12
C ALA A 68 -14.89 -12.41 16.02
N LEU A 69 -14.35 -11.19 15.87
CA LEU A 69 -12.91 -10.95 15.92
C LEU A 69 -12.31 -11.39 17.26
N ASP A 70 -13.03 -11.16 18.36
CA ASP A 70 -12.60 -11.56 19.70
C ASP A 70 -12.44 -13.08 19.87
N ALA A 71 -13.22 -13.84 19.11
CA ALA A 71 -13.27 -15.29 19.14
C ALA A 71 -12.19 -15.98 18.29
N MET A 72 -11.51 -15.24 17.42
CA MET A 72 -10.56 -15.78 16.43
C MET A 72 -9.13 -15.80 16.96
N SER A 73 -8.29 -16.70 16.46
CA SER A 73 -6.85 -16.62 16.74
C SER A 73 -6.24 -15.42 16.01
N ASP A 74 -5.13 -14.90 16.51
CA ASP A 74 -4.45 -13.75 15.87
C ASP A 74 -3.98 -14.11 14.45
N ASP A 75 -3.60 -15.37 14.21
CA ASP A 75 -3.24 -15.90 12.90
C ASP A 75 -4.46 -15.88 11.94
N ASP A 76 -5.65 -16.29 12.40
CA ASP A 76 -6.86 -16.24 11.57
C ASP A 76 -7.32 -14.80 11.28
N VAL A 77 -7.12 -13.88 12.23
CA VAL A 77 -7.38 -12.45 12.05
C VAL A 77 -6.42 -11.86 11.03
N ALA A 78 -5.14 -12.26 11.08
CA ALA A 78 -4.13 -11.89 10.09
C ALA A 78 -4.47 -12.45 8.69
N ASP A 79 -4.96 -13.68 8.60
CA ASP A 79 -5.41 -14.29 7.35
C ASP A 79 -6.65 -13.59 6.76
N ILE A 80 -7.60 -13.17 7.60
CA ILE A 80 -8.76 -12.37 7.15
C ILE A 80 -8.32 -10.99 6.69
N LEU A 81 -7.44 -10.31 7.45
CA LEU A 81 -6.88 -9.03 7.04
C LEU A 81 -6.16 -9.16 5.71
N THR A 82 -5.35 -10.20 5.54
CA THR A 82 -4.66 -10.51 4.27
C THR A 82 -5.67 -10.79 3.17
N ALA A 83 -6.72 -11.56 3.42
CA ALA A 83 -7.77 -11.85 2.43
C ALA A 83 -8.59 -10.61 2.05
N MET A 84 -8.83 -9.69 2.98
CA MET A 84 -9.51 -8.41 2.72
C MET A 84 -8.59 -7.44 1.96
N ILE A 85 -7.29 -7.44 2.28
CA ILE A 85 -6.27 -6.70 1.51
C ILE A 85 -6.13 -7.29 0.11
N ASP A 86 -6.17 -8.61 -0.03
CA ASP A 86 -6.18 -9.31 -1.31
C ASP A 86 -7.45 -8.99 -2.11
N ASP A 87 -8.62 -8.97 -1.49
CA ASP A 87 -9.88 -8.66 -2.16
C ASP A 87 -9.91 -7.20 -2.58
N LEU A 88 -9.42 -6.30 -1.72
CA LEU A 88 -9.08 -4.94 -2.11
C LEU A 88 -8.14 -4.95 -3.31
N SER A 89 -7.09 -5.76 -3.32
CA SER A 89 -6.15 -5.80 -4.45
C SER A 89 -6.72 -6.41 -5.75
N ASN A 90 -7.85 -7.14 -5.68
CA ASN A 90 -8.46 -7.90 -6.79
C ASN A 90 -9.66 -7.21 -7.45
N GLU A 91 -10.03 -6.02 -7.01
CA GLU A 91 -10.95 -5.20 -7.79
C GLU A 91 -10.31 -4.76 -9.10
N ASP A 92 -11.14 -4.56 -10.12
CA ASP A 92 -10.77 -4.11 -11.47
C ASP A 92 -10.26 -2.66 -11.41
N TYR A 93 -9.11 -2.45 -10.76
CA TYR A 93 -8.37 -1.21 -10.80
C TYR A 93 -8.06 -0.95 -12.25
N GLY A 94 -8.46 0.23 -12.74
CA GLY A 94 -8.03 0.68 -14.05
C GLY A 94 -6.51 0.50 -14.13
N MET A 95 -6.04 -0.17 -15.18
CA MET A 95 -4.62 -0.32 -15.41
C MET A 95 -4.11 1.02 -15.92
N TYR A 96 -3.09 1.61 -15.30
CA TYR A 96 -2.58 2.91 -15.72
C TYR A 96 -1.09 2.87 -16.04
N ASN A 97 -0.69 3.74 -16.96
CA ASN A 97 0.68 4.19 -17.09
C ASN A 97 0.83 5.52 -16.34
N TYR A 98 1.96 5.69 -15.66
CA TYR A 98 2.23 6.85 -14.84
C TYR A 98 3.44 7.64 -15.35
N ILE A 99 3.40 8.95 -15.15
CA ILE A 99 4.58 9.83 -15.20
C ILE A 99 4.75 10.45 -13.83
N PHE A 100 5.84 10.10 -13.14
CA PHE A 100 6.21 10.70 -11.87
C PHE A 100 7.27 11.77 -12.04
N LYS A 101 7.17 12.84 -11.25
CA LYS A 101 8.30 13.70 -10.92
C LYS A 101 8.76 13.37 -9.51
N ILE A 102 10.03 13.01 -9.38
CA ILE A 102 10.61 12.58 -8.10
C ILE A 102 11.82 13.43 -7.79
N HIS A 103 11.96 13.85 -6.53
CA HIS A 103 13.10 14.66 -6.10
C HIS A 103 13.39 14.54 -4.61
N PRO A 104 14.64 14.78 -4.17
CA PRO A 104 14.94 15.00 -2.77
C PRO A 104 14.17 16.20 -2.22
N LYS A 105 13.72 16.11 -0.97
CA LYS A 105 12.96 17.15 -0.30
C LYS A 105 13.80 18.43 -0.23
N GLY A 106 13.22 19.56 -0.64
CA GLY A 106 13.93 20.83 -0.78
C GLY A 106 14.64 21.06 -2.13
N PHE A 107 14.80 20.03 -2.97
CA PHE A 107 15.56 20.12 -4.23
C PHE A 107 14.72 20.10 -5.51
N GLY A 108 13.39 20.10 -5.44
CA GLY A 108 12.50 19.88 -6.60
C GLY A 108 12.60 20.84 -7.79
N ARG A 109 13.39 21.92 -7.70
CA ARG A 109 13.75 22.80 -8.82
C ARG A 109 15.15 22.57 -9.38
N GLN A 110 16.04 21.99 -8.58
CA GLN A 110 17.47 21.86 -8.88
C GLN A 110 17.82 20.42 -9.25
N VAL A 111 17.30 19.45 -8.50
CA VAL A 111 17.61 18.04 -8.65
C VAL A 111 16.31 17.25 -8.68
N TYR A 112 16.00 16.64 -9.83
CA TYR A 112 14.81 15.80 -9.98
C TYR A 112 14.94 14.83 -11.14
N ARG A 113 14.04 13.85 -11.15
CA ARG A 113 13.87 12.87 -12.22
C ARG A 113 12.42 12.85 -12.66
N ILE A 114 12.20 12.68 -13.96
CA ILE A 114 10.88 12.32 -14.48
C ILE A 114 10.99 10.86 -14.90
N ILE A 115 10.13 10.02 -14.33
CA ILE A 115 10.12 8.57 -14.55
C ILE A 115 8.76 8.19 -15.10
N GLN A 116 8.75 7.41 -16.17
CA GLN A 116 7.55 6.73 -16.65
C GLN A 116 7.59 5.27 -16.21
N MET A 117 6.43 4.70 -15.90
CA MET A 117 6.28 3.26 -15.63
C MET A 117 4.82 2.83 -15.71
N ALA A 118 4.62 1.53 -15.91
CA ALA A 118 3.33 0.87 -15.80
C ALA A 118 2.88 0.74 -14.34
N GLY A 119 1.57 0.71 -14.12
CA GLY A 119 0.95 0.66 -12.80
C GLY A 119 1.04 -0.69 -12.09
N ASN A 120 1.28 -1.75 -12.86
CA ASN A 120 1.59 -3.09 -12.36
C ASN A 120 3.02 -3.22 -11.79
N GLN A 121 3.84 -2.18 -11.86
CA GLN A 121 5.15 -2.11 -11.21
C GLN A 121 4.99 -1.71 -9.74
N SER A 122 5.93 -2.11 -8.88
CA SER A 122 5.84 -1.82 -7.45
C SER A 122 6.35 -0.44 -7.04
N LEU A 123 6.02 -0.03 -5.82
CA LEU A 123 6.65 1.12 -5.17
C LEU A 123 8.18 0.95 -5.08
N GLU A 124 8.66 -0.27 -4.79
CA GLU A 124 10.10 -0.57 -4.77
C GLU A 124 10.74 -0.37 -6.15
N ASP A 125 10.11 -0.86 -7.22
CA ASP A 125 10.59 -0.63 -8.60
C ASP A 125 10.77 0.86 -8.91
N LEU A 126 9.82 1.68 -8.46
CA LEU A 126 9.85 3.13 -8.64
C LEU A 126 11.01 3.78 -7.86
N LEU A 127 11.19 3.40 -6.60
CA LEU A 127 12.29 3.91 -5.77
C LEU A 127 13.64 3.46 -6.29
N VAL A 128 13.83 2.18 -6.63
CA VAL A 128 15.08 1.65 -7.18
C VAL A 128 15.45 2.36 -8.48
N THR A 129 14.48 2.55 -9.39
CA THR A 129 14.70 3.31 -10.63
C THR A 129 15.15 4.74 -10.34
N PHE A 130 14.54 5.39 -9.35
CA PHE A 130 14.94 6.73 -8.93
C PHE A 130 16.35 6.75 -8.33
N LEU A 131 16.66 5.86 -7.39
CA LEU A 131 17.97 5.77 -6.74
C LEU A 131 19.10 5.49 -7.73
N ASP A 132 18.94 4.53 -8.65
CA ASP A 132 19.95 4.25 -9.67
C ASP A 132 20.19 5.47 -10.57
N SER A 133 19.13 6.19 -10.95
CA SER A 133 19.26 7.42 -11.76
C SER A 133 19.93 8.58 -11.00
N MET A 134 19.92 8.51 -9.67
CA MET A 134 20.60 9.44 -8.77
C MET A 134 22.03 8.99 -8.42
N LYS A 135 22.39 7.75 -8.78
CA LYS A 135 23.64 7.08 -8.37
C LYS A 135 23.76 6.93 -6.85
N PHE A 136 22.60 6.73 -6.21
CA PHE A 136 22.54 6.31 -4.82
C PHE A 136 22.67 4.78 -4.76
N ASP A 137 23.18 4.25 -3.65
CA ASP A 137 23.07 2.82 -3.36
C ASP A 137 21.61 2.44 -3.04
N PHE A 138 21.37 1.13 -2.95
CA PHE A 138 20.10 0.55 -2.54
C PHE A 138 20.33 -0.47 -1.43
N THR A 139 21.08 -0.06 -0.40
CA THR A 139 21.49 -0.94 0.72
C THR A 139 20.81 -0.60 2.05
N HIS A 140 19.99 0.45 2.08
CA HIS A 140 19.32 0.93 3.28
C HIS A 140 17.81 0.64 3.26
N LEU A 141 17.22 0.65 4.45
CA LEU A 141 15.77 0.53 4.66
C LEU A 141 15.02 1.77 4.17
N TYR A 142 13.73 1.58 3.91
CA TYR A 142 12.86 2.66 3.45
C TYR A 142 11.42 2.49 3.91
N ARG A 143 10.68 3.60 3.92
CA ARG A 143 9.24 3.66 4.17
C ARG A 143 8.58 4.69 3.27
N PHE A 144 7.53 4.31 2.56
CA PHE A 144 6.63 5.22 1.87
C PHE A 144 5.50 5.65 2.80
N GLU A 145 5.07 6.89 2.66
CA GLU A 145 3.89 7.45 3.31
C GLU A 145 2.92 7.91 2.22
N VAL A 146 1.89 7.11 1.94
CA VAL A 146 0.90 7.35 0.88
C VAL A 146 -0.49 7.42 1.51
N ASP A 147 -1.15 8.58 1.40
CA ASP A 147 -2.49 8.84 1.96
C ASP A 147 -2.67 8.47 3.46
N GLY A 148 -1.60 8.62 4.25
CA GLY A 148 -1.60 8.31 5.68
C GLY A 148 -1.40 6.82 6.01
N LEU A 149 -1.18 5.97 5.01
CA LEU A 149 -0.70 4.60 5.16
C LEU A 149 0.81 4.54 4.97
N SER A 150 1.46 3.71 5.77
CA SER A 150 2.89 3.46 5.71
C SER A 150 3.17 2.13 5.03
N TYR A 151 4.02 2.14 4.01
CA TYR A 151 4.49 0.94 3.31
C TYR A 151 5.99 0.84 3.50
N GLU A 152 6.46 -0.11 4.29
CA GLU A 152 7.87 -0.18 4.69
C GLU A 152 8.53 -1.49 4.32
N ARG A 153 9.85 -1.41 4.20
CA ARG A 153 10.74 -2.56 4.31
C ARG A 153 11.56 -2.35 5.56
N SER A 154 11.35 -3.15 6.62
CA SER A 154 12.13 -3.07 7.85
C SER A 154 12.65 -4.43 8.30
N GLU A 155 13.87 -4.48 8.85
CA GLU A 155 14.43 -5.72 9.44
C GLU A 155 13.85 -6.03 10.83
N GLU A 156 13.25 -5.04 11.50
CA GLU A 156 12.80 -5.11 12.90
C GLU A 156 11.36 -5.60 13.05
N TYR A 157 10.53 -5.43 12.01
CA TYR A 157 9.15 -5.91 11.97
C TYR A 157 8.99 -6.95 10.86
N MET A 158 9.11 -8.24 11.19
CA MET A 158 8.47 -9.32 10.42
C MET A 158 6.99 -9.36 10.79
N ASP A 159 6.26 -8.29 10.48
CA ASP A 159 4.81 -8.28 10.50
C ASP A 159 4.32 -8.27 9.05
N VAL A 160 3.11 -8.75 8.79
CA VAL A 160 2.49 -8.94 7.47
C VAL A 160 2.59 -7.68 6.61
N LEU A 161 2.60 -6.48 7.23
CA LEU A 161 2.74 -5.18 6.55
C LEU A 161 4.15 -4.87 6.01
N SER A 162 5.21 -5.49 6.53
CA SER A 162 6.61 -5.26 6.13
C SER A 162 6.97 -5.97 4.81
N GLU A 163 6.24 -7.03 4.45
CA GLU A 163 6.38 -7.69 3.14
C GLU A 163 5.61 -6.93 2.04
N LEU A 164 4.61 -6.11 2.39
CA LEU A 164 3.77 -5.38 1.43
C LEU A 164 4.50 -4.23 0.72
N GLY A 165 5.51 -3.60 1.34
CA GLY A 165 6.19 -2.44 0.76
C GLY A 165 6.87 -2.72 -0.59
N SER A 166 7.45 -3.92 -0.74
CA SER A 166 8.08 -4.37 -1.99
C SER A 166 7.08 -4.87 -3.03
N GLU A 167 5.91 -5.35 -2.61
CA GLU A 167 4.93 -6.01 -3.48
C GLU A 167 3.76 -5.09 -3.87
N THR A 168 3.58 -3.95 -3.19
CA THR A 168 2.53 -2.98 -3.48
C THR A 168 2.74 -2.32 -4.84
N THR A 169 1.85 -2.63 -5.78
CA THR A 169 1.81 -2.02 -7.12
C THR A 169 1.28 -0.59 -7.08
N LEU A 170 1.57 0.20 -8.10
CA LEU A 170 1.06 1.58 -8.17
C LEU A 170 -0.45 1.64 -8.40
N ASP A 171 -1.01 0.71 -9.19
CA ASP A 171 -2.45 0.67 -9.46
C ASP A 171 -3.27 0.32 -8.20
N SER A 172 -2.74 -0.53 -7.31
CA SER A 172 -3.43 -0.87 -6.05
C SER A 172 -3.52 0.32 -5.07
N LEU A 173 -2.66 1.32 -5.22
CA LEU A 173 -2.71 2.55 -4.44
C LEU A 173 -3.84 3.49 -4.87
N VAL A 174 -4.46 3.26 -6.04
CA VAL A 174 -5.55 4.09 -6.59
C VAL A 174 -5.15 5.57 -6.65
N LEU A 175 -3.94 5.83 -7.17
CA LEU A 175 -3.37 7.18 -7.22
C LEU A 175 -4.18 8.13 -8.13
N GLU A 176 -4.02 9.44 -7.92
CA GLU A 176 -4.65 10.49 -8.72
C GLU A 176 -3.61 11.41 -9.37
N GLU A 177 -3.96 12.00 -10.51
CA GLU A 177 -3.13 13.04 -11.11
C GLU A 177 -2.92 14.21 -10.14
N ASN A 178 -1.67 14.65 -10.01
CA ASN A 178 -1.19 15.67 -9.07
C ASN A 178 -1.07 15.23 -7.61
N GLU A 179 -1.38 13.99 -7.29
CA GLU A 179 -1.10 13.43 -5.97
C GLU A 179 0.39 13.50 -5.63
N VAL A 180 0.67 13.72 -4.35
CA VAL A 180 2.02 13.83 -3.81
C VAL A 180 2.13 12.94 -2.57
N PHE A 181 3.14 12.09 -2.55
CA PHE A 181 3.50 11.26 -1.42
C PHE A 181 5.01 11.30 -1.18
N GLU A 182 5.46 10.80 -0.03
CA GLU A 182 6.88 10.82 0.35
C GLU A 182 7.41 9.41 0.59
N ALA A 183 8.72 9.25 0.44
CA ALA A 183 9.46 8.13 1.01
C ALA A 183 10.59 8.65 1.89
N ILE A 184 10.83 7.95 2.98
CA ILE A 184 12.02 8.07 3.82
C ILE A 184 12.93 6.92 3.42
N TYR A 185 14.17 7.22 3.05
CA TYR A 185 15.21 6.28 2.65
C TYR A 185 16.42 6.50 3.57
N ASP A 186 17.06 5.42 3.99
CA ASP A 186 18.15 5.48 4.96
C ASP A 186 17.78 6.28 6.22
N PHE A 187 17.18 5.59 7.19
CA PHE A 187 16.68 6.23 8.41
C PHE A 187 17.76 6.95 9.23
N ASP A 188 19.03 6.58 9.07
CA ASP A 188 20.15 7.26 9.73
C ASP A 188 20.46 8.61 9.07
N ALA A 189 20.40 8.70 7.75
CA ALA A 189 20.62 9.93 6.99
C ALA A 189 19.35 10.79 6.77
N ASP A 190 18.17 10.25 7.03
CA ASP A 190 16.84 10.88 6.83
C ASP A 190 16.68 11.43 5.39
N TRP A 191 17.07 10.65 4.38
CA TRP A 191 16.79 11.04 3.00
C TRP A 191 15.28 10.99 2.76
N ARG A 192 14.71 12.15 2.41
CA ARG A 192 13.30 12.26 2.06
C ARG A 192 13.14 12.51 0.58
N PHE A 193 12.39 11.66 -0.10
CA PHE A 193 12.04 11.81 -1.50
C PHE A 193 10.56 12.15 -1.64
N VAL A 194 10.27 13.09 -2.52
CA VAL A 194 8.91 13.52 -2.84
C VAL A 194 8.56 12.98 -4.21
N PHE A 195 7.46 12.23 -4.28
CA PHE A 195 6.92 11.64 -5.50
C PHE A 195 5.66 12.43 -5.87
N LYS A 196 5.62 12.94 -7.09
CA LYS A 196 4.43 13.61 -7.63
C LYS A 196 3.95 12.90 -8.88
N VAL A 197 2.70 12.46 -8.89
CA VAL A 197 2.02 11.98 -10.11
C VAL A 197 1.80 13.18 -11.03
N GLN A 198 2.51 13.25 -12.16
CA GLN A 198 2.32 14.32 -13.14
C GLN A 198 1.21 14.02 -14.13
N LYS A 199 1.05 12.74 -14.47
CA LYS A 199 0.12 12.27 -15.50
C LYS A 199 -0.21 10.80 -15.27
N MET A 200 -1.43 10.43 -15.61
CA MET A 200 -1.89 9.05 -15.72
C MET A 200 -2.50 8.81 -17.10
N GLU A 201 -2.27 7.62 -17.67
CA GLU A 201 -2.90 7.19 -18.93
C GLU A 201 -3.48 5.79 -18.75
N GLU A 202 -4.79 5.65 -18.97
CA GLU A 202 -5.49 4.36 -18.90
C GLU A 202 -4.96 3.40 -19.98
N ILE A 203 -4.71 2.17 -19.58
CA ILE A 203 -4.25 1.04 -20.39
C ILE A 203 -5.46 0.19 -20.74
N LYS A 204 -5.61 -0.13 -22.03
CA LYS A 204 -6.73 -0.94 -22.52
C LYS A 204 -6.32 -2.36 -22.88
N ASP A 205 -5.06 -2.53 -23.27
CA ASP A 205 -4.46 -3.81 -23.64
C ASP A 205 -3.03 -3.87 -23.11
N GLU A 206 -2.52 -5.07 -22.83
CA GLU A 206 -1.15 -5.26 -22.30
C GLU A 206 -0.05 -4.68 -23.21
N GLN A 207 -0.30 -4.57 -24.51
CA GLN A 207 0.64 -3.95 -25.45
C GLN A 207 0.86 -2.45 -25.22
N ASP A 208 -0.01 -1.80 -24.45
CA ASP A 208 0.05 -0.37 -24.15
C ASP A 208 0.89 -0.08 -22.89
N TYR A 209 1.39 -1.11 -22.20
CA TYR A 209 2.27 -0.94 -21.04
C TYR A 209 3.54 -0.16 -21.43
N TRP A 210 3.79 0.93 -20.70
CA TRP A 210 5.03 1.67 -20.85
C TRP A 210 6.18 0.94 -20.16
N PRO A 211 7.34 0.83 -20.82
CA PRO A 211 8.53 0.36 -20.13
C PRO A 211 8.94 1.36 -19.06
N THR A 212 9.38 0.84 -17.91
CA THR A 212 10.01 1.63 -16.85
C THR A 212 11.22 2.36 -17.40
N LYS A 213 11.20 3.70 -17.32
CA LYS A 213 12.24 4.53 -17.92
C LYS A 213 12.33 5.91 -17.28
N VAL A 214 13.56 6.36 -17.04
CA VAL A 214 13.86 7.77 -16.74
C VAL A 214 13.75 8.58 -18.04
N VAL A 215 12.74 9.43 -18.15
CA VAL A 215 12.51 10.26 -19.35
C VAL A 215 13.23 11.60 -19.28
N LYS A 216 13.57 12.07 -18.08
CA LYS A 216 14.34 13.30 -17.88
C LYS A 216 15.12 13.29 -16.57
N GLU A 217 16.34 13.78 -16.65
CA GLU A 217 17.21 14.04 -15.50
C GLU A 217 17.52 15.52 -15.39
N THR A 218 17.60 16.03 -14.16
CA THR A 218 18.00 17.41 -13.89
C THR A 218 18.77 17.44 -12.58
N GLY A 219 19.93 18.09 -12.60
CA GLY A 219 20.80 18.23 -11.44
C GLY A 219 21.43 16.94 -10.94
N TYR A 220 22.34 17.12 -9.99
CA TYR A 220 23.09 16.06 -9.31
C TYR A 220 23.21 16.42 -7.84
N ILE A 221 23.19 15.39 -6.99
CA ILE A 221 23.53 15.44 -5.58
C ILE A 221 24.26 14.15 -5.25
N GLU A 222 25.32 14.26 -4.47
CA GLU A 222 26.04 13.11 -3.95
C GLU A 222 25.32 12.59 -2.69
N GLN A 223 25.15 11.27 -2.58
CA GLN A 223 24.45 10.66 -1.45
C GLN A 223 25.18 10.94 -0.12
N TYR A 224 26.50 10.79 -0.08
CA TYR A 224 27.29 11.06 1.10
C TYR A 224 28.56 11.87 0.73
N PRO A 225 28.48 13.21 0.66
CA PRO A 225 29.59 14.03 0.16
C PRO A 225 30.82 14.10 1.09
N ASN A 226 30.76 13.46 2.27
CA ASN A 226 31.84 13.48 3.26
C ASN A 226 32.28 12.07 3.70
N ASP A 227 31.76 11.01 3.07
CA ASP A 227 32.10 9.62 3.40
C ASP A 227 33.33 9.11 2.62
#